data_AF-A0AA95G7B7-F1
#
_entry.id   AF-A0AA95G7B7-F1
#
_cell.length_a   1.000
_cell.length_b   1.000
_cell.length_c   1.000
_cell.angle_alpha   90.00
_cell.angle_beta   90.00
_cell.angle_gamma   90.00
#
_symmetry.space_group_name_H-M   'P 1'
#
loop_
_entity.id
_entity.type
_entity.pdbx_description
1 polymer ?
#
loop_
_entity_poly.entity_id
_entity_poly.type
_entity_poly.pdbx_seq_one_letter_code
_entity_poly.pdbx_strand_id
1 'polypeptide(L)'
;MNYVALLLCVGFVLFLSQVFFFFLCIKWLKSGKIKRDKEFAILDAERAKLIEIQAVLTEEVNQAKKLAGETLNKLMLIGSEAHAEWEEVTKKINSVLIEVDRHSEQLLEENISNLNMKTMALEKTIRDADILNQTLLVSIKKAQKILKLFDSSVPTEDILKELQNEKYLEAKKLLQQGTEASEIVKKLGMSLSEVLLISSYT
;
A
#
# COMPACT_ATOMS: atom_id res chain seq x y z
N MET A 1 103.33 -90.82 39.55
CA MET A 1 102.10 -91.23 38.81
C MET A 1 100.87 -90.34 39.11
N ASN A 2 101.02 -89.03 39.37
CA ASN A 2 99.87 -88.15 39.72
C ASN A 2 99.54 -87.07 38.68
N TYR A 3 100.41 -86.82 37.69
CA TYR A 3 100.23 -85.74 36.71
C TYR A 3 99.13 -86.03 35.68
N VAL A 4 98.94 -87.31 35.29
CA VAL A 4 97.91 -87.72 34.31
C VAL A 4 96.50 -87.55 34.89
N ALA A 5 96.29 -87.91 36.16
CA ALA A 5 95.00 -87.74 36.84
C ALA A 5 94.65 -86.25 37.02
N LEU A 6 95.63 -85.41 37.32
CA LEU A 6 95.44 -83.97 37.49
C LEU A 6 95.08 -83.29 36.15
N LEU A 7 95.71 -83.69 35.04
CA LEU A 7 95.40 -83.22 33.69
C LEU A 7 93.97 -83.61 33.25
N LEU A 8 93.54 -84.84 33.56
CA LEU A 8 92.16 -85.29 33.30
C LEU A 8 91.14 -84.52 34.14
N CYS A 9 91.42 -84.25 35.42
CA CYS A 9 90.55 -83.43 36.26
C CYS A 9 90.43 -81.98 35.75
N VAL A 10 91.55 -81.36 35.37
CA VAL A 10 91.52 -79.99 34.81
C VAL A 10 90.77 -79.98 33.47
N GLY A 11 90.98 -80.97 32.61
CA GLY A 11 90.23 -81.11 31.35
C GLY A 11 88.72 -81.30 31.58
N PHE A 12 88.33 -82.10 32.57
CA PHE A 12 86.92 -82.32 32.92
C PHE A 12 86.25 -81.07 33.48
N VAL A 13 86.94 -80.30 34.33
CA VAL A 13 86.43 -79.03 34.87
C VAL A 13 86.28 -77.98 33.76
N LEU A 14 87.24 -77.89 32.84
CA LEU A 14 87.14 -76.99 31.68
C LEU A 14 85.99 -77.41 30.74
N PHE A 15 85.80 -78.72 30.53
CA PHE A 15 84.69 -79.24 29.73
C PHE A 15 83.32 -78.91 30.36
N LEU A 16 83.15 -79.12 31.67
CA LEU A 16 81.92 -78.74 32.37
C LEU A 16 81.65 -77.24 32.32
N SER A 17 82.68 -76.42 32.51
CA SER A 17 82.58 -74.96 32.39
C SER A 17 82.16 -74.54 30.98
N GLN A 18 82.74 -75.14 29.95
CA GLN A 18 82.42 -74.87 28.56
C GLN A 18 80.96 -75.27 28.22
N VAL A 19 80.50 -76.44 28.68
CA VAL A 19 79.11 -76.89 28.48
C VAL A 19 78.12 -75.96 29.19
N PHE A 20 78.42 -75.55 30.42
CA PHE A 20 77.59 -74.60 31.17
C PHE A 20 77.51 -73.23 30.47
N PHE A 21 78.64 -72.73 29.96
CA PHE A 21 78.70 -71.49 29.19
C PHE A 21 77.87 -71.58 27.90
N PHE A 22 77.97 -72.68 27.15
CA PHE A 22 77.13 -72.90 25.96
C PHE A 22 75.64 -72.90 26.29
N PHE A 23 75.22 -73.55 27.38
CA PHE A 23 73.83 -73.52 27.82
C PHE A 23 73.34 -72.11 28.16
N LEU A 24 74.16 -71.31 28.84
CA LEU A 24 73.87 -69.91 29.13
C LEU A 24 73.72 -69.08 27.85
N CYS A 25 74.64 -69.22 26.89
CA CYS A 25 74.58 -68.53 25.61
C CYS A 25 73.33 -68.92 24.81
N ILE A 26 72.99 -70.21 24.73
CA ILE A 26 71.78 -70.68 24.03
C ILE A 26 70.51 -70.11 24.69
N LYS A 27 70.45 -70.09 26.03
CA LYS A 27 69.30 -69.56 26.77
C LYS A 27 69.15 -68.06 26.56
N TRP A 28 70.25 -67.32 26.56
CA TRP A 28 70.26 -65.88 26.28
C TRP A 28 69.81 -65.57 24.84
N LEU A 29 70.33 -66.32 23.86
CA LEU A 29 69.98 -66.16 22.45
C LEU A 29 68.51 -66.52 22.17
N LYS A 30 67.97 -67.55 22.82
CA LYS A 30 66.54 -67.87 22.77
C LYS A 30 65.68 -66.77 23.41
N SER A 31 66.09 -66.25 24.57
CA SER A 31 65.36 -65.16 25.25
C SER A 31 65.32 -63.88 24.39
N GLY A 32 66.45 -63.50 23.79
CA GLY A 32 66.53 -62.36 22.88
C GLY A 32 65.70 -62.57 21.59
N LYS A 33 65.66 -63.79 21.06
CA LYS A 33 64.81 -64.13 19.91
C LYS A 33 63.31 -64.00 20.26
N ILE A 34 62.87 -64.57 21.38
CA ILE A 34 61.47 -64.50 21.82
C ILE A 34 61.01 -63.05 22.06
N LYS A 35 61.86 -62.19 22.63
CA LYS A 35 61.53 -60.76 22.81
C LYS A 35 61.33 -60.05 21.49
N ARG A 36 62.25 -60.23 20.53
CA ARG A 36 62.14 -59.65 19.18
C ARG A 36 60.91 -60.18 18.44
N ASP A 37 60.64 -61.48 18.50
CA ASP A 37 59.48 -62.08 17.85
C ASP A 37 58.15 -61.51 18.39
N LYS A 38 58.09 -61.21 19.70
CA LYS A 38 56.93 -60.52 20.30
C LYS A 38 56.79 -59.07 19.84
N GLU A 39 57.89 -58.33 19.76
CA GLU A 39 57.89 -56.95 19.25
C GLU A 39 57.48 -56.88 17.78
N PHE A 40 57.96 -57.81 16.94
CA PHE A 40 57.52 -57.94 15.55
C PHE A 40 56.04 -58.28 15.44
N ALA A 41 55.52 -59.19 16.29
CA ALA A 41 54.10 -59.52 16.30
C ALA A 41 53.21 -58.32 16.68
N ILE A 42 53.66 -57.48 17.62
CA ILE A 42 52.96 -56.23 17.98
C ILE A 42 53.00 -55.25 16.82
N LEU A 43 54.17 -55.06 16.20
CA LEU A 43 54.35 -54.16 15.06
C LEU A 43 53.49 -54.56 13.86
N ASP A 44 53.40 -55.87 13.57
CA ASP A 44 52.53 -56.39 12.51
C ASP A 44 51.05 -56.16 12.82
N ALA A 45 50.64 -56.33 14.08
CA ALA A 45 49.27 -56.05 14.52
C ALA A 45 48.92 -54.54 14.44
N GLU A 46 49.85 -53.67 14.80
CA GLU A 46 49.70 -52.21 14.64
C GLU A 46 49.63 -51.81 13.17
N ARG A 47 50.49 -52.39 12.33
CA ARG A 47 50.47 -52.15 10.88
C ARG A 47 49.15 -52.60 10.25
N ALA A 48 48.62 -53.76 10.66
CA ALA A 48 47.32 -54.23 10.19
C ALA A 48 46.19 -53.25 10.57
N LYS A 49 46.18 -52.75 11.81
CA LYS A 49 45.23 -51.72 12.26
C LYS A 49 45.37 -50.41 11.49
N LEU A 50 46.60 -49.97 11.21
CA LEU A 50 46.83 -48.75 10.42
C LEU A 50 46.29 -48.89 9.00
N ILE A 51 46.46 -50.05 8.37
CA ILE A 51 45.91 -50.33 7.04
C ILE A 51 44.37 -50.32 7.08
N GLU A 52 43.77 -50.92 8.10
CA GLU A 52 42.32 -50.93 8.29
C GLU A 52 41.76 -49.51 8.47
N ILE A 53 42.36 -48.71 9.36
CA ILE A 53 41.98 -47.30 9.58
C ILE A 53 42.14 -46.50 8.29
N GLN A 54 43.24 -46.69 7.55
CA GLN A 54 43.46 -46.01 6.28
C GLN A 54 42.39 -46.36 5.24
N ALA A 55 41.96 -47.63 5.19
CA ALA A 55 40.90 -48.07 4.30
C ALA A 55 39.56 -47.42 4.65
N VAL A 56 39.19 -47.42 5.94
CA VAL A 56 37.96 -46.77 6.44
C VAL A 56 37.98 -45.27 6.16
N LEU A 57 39.09 -44.60 6.47
CA LEU A 57 39.23 -43.16 6.23
C LEU A 57 39.12 -42.82 4.74
N THR A 58 39.71 -43.64 3.87
CA THR A 58 39.61 -43.45 2.41
C THR A 58 38.16 -43.56 1.94
N GLU A 59 37.42 -44.53 2.46
CA GLU A 59 36.00 -44.71 2.14
C GLU A 59 35.14 -43.55 2.65
N GLU A 60 35.34 -43.12 3.89
CA GLU A 60 34.62 -41.96 4.45
C GLU A 60 34.90 -40.68 3.67
N VAL A 61 36.14 -40.43 3.27
CA VAL A 61 36.51 -39.28 2.43
C VAL A 61 35.84 -39.36 1.06
N ASN A 62 35.79 -40.54 0.45
CA ASN A 62 35.12 -40.73 -0.84
C ASN A 62 33.60 -40.49 -0.73
N GLN A 63 32.96 -40.98 0.34
CA GLN A 63 31.55 -40.76 0.61
C GLN A 63 31.25 -39.28 0.87
N ALA A 64 32.07 -38.61 1.68
CA ALA A 64 31.95 -37.17 1.94
C ALA A 64 32.11 -36.35 0.65
N LYS A 65 33.08 -36.70 -0.21
CA LYS A 65 33.27 -36.06 -1.51
C LYS A 65 32.07 -36.25 -2.43
N LYS A 66 31.50 -37.46 -2.46
CA LYS A 66 30.29 -37.75 -3.26
C LYS A 66 29.10 -36.93 -2.77
N LEU A 67 28.86 -36.91 -1.46
CA LEU A 67 27.77 -36.15 -0.85
C LEU A 67 27.93 -34.64 -1.09
N ALA A 68 29.15 -34.11 -0.96
CA ALA A 68 29.45 -32.72 -1.26
C ALA A 68 29.17 -32.38 -2.74
N GLY A 69 29.56 -33.26 -3.66
CA GLY A 69 29.27 -33.10 -5.10
C GLY A 69 27.76 -33.11 -5.41
N GLU A 70 27.01 -34.04 -4.81
CA GLU A 70 25.55 -34.11 -4.95
C GLU A 70 24.86 -32.86 -4.37
N THR A 71 25.34 -32.37 -3.23
CA THR A 71 24.81 -31.17 -2.58
C THR A 71 25.10 -29.93 -3.43
N LEU A 72 26.31 -29.81 -3.98
CA LEU A 72 26.66 -28.71 -4.87
C LEU A 72 25.80 -28.70 -6.13
N ASN A 73 25.56 -29.87 -6.75
CA ASN A 73 24.69 -29.98 -7.91
C ASN A 73 23.25 -29.57 -7.59
N LYS A 74 22.72 -29.98 -6.43
CA LYS A 74 21.38 -29.56 -5.97
C LYS A 74 21.32 -28.05 -5.76
N LEU A 75 22.31 -27.46 -5.10
CA LEU A 75 22.39 -26.02 -4.90
C LEU A 75 22.45 -25.25 -6.22
N MET A 76 23.20 -25.77 -7.21
CA MET A 76 23.29 -25.16 -8.53
C MET A 76 21.94 -25.19 -9.27
N LEU A 77 21.21 -26.31 -9.21
CA LEU A 77 19.87 -26.42 -9.78
C LEU A 77 18.90 -25.44 -9.12
N ILE A 78 18.86 -25.41 -7.78
CA ILE A 78 18.01 -24.48 -7.02
C ILE A 78 18.38 -23.03 -7.34
N GLY A 79 19.67 -22.71 -7.44
CA GLY A 79 20.14 -21.37 -7.79
C GLY A 79 19.70 -20.95 -9.21
N SER A 80 19.77 -21.87 -10.16
CA SER A 80 19.32 -21.66 -11.54
C SER A 80 17.80 -21.46 -11.64
N GLU A 81 17.03 -22.30 -10.94
CA GLU A 81 15.56 -22.22 -10.89
C GLU A 81 15.10 -20.92 -10.22
N ALA A 82 15.66 -20.60 -9.05
CA ALA A 82 15.37 -19.35 -8.36
C ALA A 82 15.71 -18.14 -9.24
N HIS A 83 16.85 -18.16 -9.96
CA HIS A 83 17.19 -17.07 -10.86
C HIS A 83 16.18 -16.90 -12.00
N ALA A 84 15.74 -18.00 -12.60
CA ALA A 84 14.72 -17.98 -13.66
C ALA A 84 13.38 -17.43 -13.14
N GLU A 85 12.93 -17.88 -11.98
CA GLU A 85 11.72 -17.37 -11.33
C GLU A 85 11.82 -15.87 -11.01
N TRP A 86 12.97 -15.43 -10.47
CA TRP A 86 13.22 -14.02 -10.19
C TRP A 86 13.18 -13.15 -11.46
N GLU A 87 13.74 -13.63 -12.57
CA GLU A 87 13.69 -12.93 -13.85
C GLU A 87 12.25 -12.84 -14.38
N GLU A 88 11.47 -13.92 -14.28
CA GLU A 88 10.06 -13.94 -14.69
C GLU A 88 9.21 -12.97 -13.84
N VAL A 89 9.37 -13.00 -12.52
CA VAL A 89 8.67 -12.09 -11.59
C VAL A 89 9.04 -10.64 -11.89
N THR A 90 10.32 -10.35 -12.13
CA THR A 90 10.78 -9.00 -12.48
C THR A 90 10.15 -8.50 -13.78
N LYS A 91 10.08 -9.34 -14.82
CA LYS A 91 9.41 -9.01 -16.09
C LYS A 91 7.92 -8.74 -15.89
N LYS A 92 7.22 -9.55 -15.09
CA LYS A 92 5.80 -9.37 -14.79
C LYS A 92 5.55 -8.05 -14.04
N ILE A 93 6.34 -7.77 -13.00
CA ILE A 93 6.24 -6.50 -12.25
C ILE A 93 6.44 -5.32 -13.18
N ASN A 94 7.48 -5.35 -14.03
CA ASN A 94 7.74 -4.27 -14.96
C ASN A 94 6.59 -4.07 -15.96
N SER A 95 6.02 -5.16 -16.48
CA SER A 95 4.85 -5.09 -17.36
C SER A 95 3.65 -4.45 -16.68
N VAL A 96 3.36 -4.84 -15.44
CA VAL A 96 2.24 -4.28 -14.67
C VAL A 96 2.46 -2.80 -14.37
N LEU A 97 3.68 -2.40 -14.02
CA LEU A 97 4.00 -0.99 -13.78
C LEU A 97 3.76 -0.12 -15.03
N ILE A 98 4.20 -0.58 -16.20
CA ILE A 98 3.97 0.12 -17.47
C ILE A 98 2.47 0.22 -17.78
N GLU A 99 1.70 -0.84 -17.53
CA GLU A 99 0.26 -0.84 -17.77
C GLU A 99 -0.48 0.13 -16.83
N VAL A 100 -0.12 0.13 -15.54
CA VAL A 100 -0.70 1.05 -14.54
C VAL A 100 -0.36 2.49 -14.88
N ASP A 101 0.87 2.78 -15.30
CA ASP A 101 1.30 4.12 -15.68
C ASP A 101 0.50 4.61 -16.89
N ARG A 102 0.44 3.81 -17.96
CA ARG A 102 -0.35 4.12 -19.17
C ARG A 102 -1.84 4.32 -18.86
N HIS A 103 -2.44 3.47 -18.03
CA HIS A 103 -3.84 3.61 -17.65
C HIS A 103 -4.09 4.87 -16.81
N SER A 104 -3.14 5.21 -15.93
CA SER A 104 -3.21 6.42 -15.11
C SER A 104 -3.09 7.68 -15.96
N GLU A 105 -2.18 7.70 -16.94
CA GLU A 105 -2.07 8.79 -17.91
C GLU A 105 -3.37 9.00 -18.69
N GLN A 106 -3.97 7.92 -19.19
CA GLN A 106 -5.25 7.98 -19.91
C GLN A 106 -6.39 8.55 -19.05
N LEU A 107 -6.50 8.11 -17.80
CA LEU A 107 -7.48 8.64 -16.86
C LEU A 107 -7.24 10.12 -16.53
N LEU A 108 -5.97 10.52 -16.39
CA LEU A 108 -5.62 11.92 -16.14
C LEU A 108 -5.96 12.80 -17.34
N GLU A 109 -5.63 12.38 -18.55
CA GLU A 109 -5.97 13.09 -19.79
C GLU A 109 -7.49 13.24 -19.96
N GLU A 110 -8.25 12.17 -19.75
CA GLU A 110 -9.71 12.20 -19.82
C GLU A 110 -10.30 13.17 -18.78
N ASN A 111 -9.81 13.12 -17.55
CA ASN A 111 -10.25 14.03 -16.48
C ASN A 111 -9.91 15.49 -16.79
N ILE A 112 -8.71 15.77 -17.32
CA ILE A 112 -8.31 17.12 -17.74
C ILE A 112 -9.20 17.63 -18.87
N SER A 113 -9.47 16.78 -19.87
CA SER A 113 -10.38 17.12 -20.98
C SER A 113 -11.79 17.43 -20.48
N ASN A 114 -12.34 16.59 -19.60
CA ASN A 114 -13.64 16.79 -18.98
C ASN A 114 -13.70 18.07 -18.13
N LEU A 115 -12.65 18.36 -17.36
CA LEU A 115 -12.55 19.60 -16.59
C LEU A 115 -12.51 20.82 -17.52
N ASN A 116 -11.73 20.79 -18.59
CA ASN A 116 -11.66 21.88 -19.57
C ASN A 116 -13.03 22.15 -20.21
N MET A 117 -13.75 21.12 -20.62
CA MET A 117 -15.10 21.25 -21.17
C MET A 117 -16.09 21.88 -20.16
N LYS A 118 -16.03 21.44 -18.90
CA LYS A 118 -16.85 22.03 -17.83
C LYS A 118 -16.47 23.49 -17.55
N THR A 119 -15.18 23.82 -17.54
CA THR A 119 -14.70 25.20 -17.38
C THR A 119 -15.21 26.09 -18.51
N MET A 120 -15.10 25.65 -19.76
CA MET A 120 -15.62 26.41 -20.91
C MET A 120 -17.14 26.62 -20.86
N ALA A 121 -17.89 25.58 -20.47
CA ALA A 121 -19.34 25.69 -20.28
C ALA A 121 -19.68 26.69 -19.16
N LEU A 122 -18.96 26.64 -18.04
CA LEU A 122 -19.14 27.56 -16.92
C LEU A 122 -18.82 29.01 -17.32
N GLU A 123 -17.72 29.25 -18.03
CA GLU A 123 -17.38 30.58 -18.54
C GLU A 123 -18.46 31.14 -19.46
N LYS A 124 -19.06 30.29 -20.31
CA LYS A 124 -20.18 30.69 -21.15
C LYS A 124 -21.38 31.10 -20.29
N THR A 125 -21.76 30.30 -19.29
CA THR A 125 -22.86 30.63 -18.38
C THR A 125 -22.60 31.94 -17.62
N ILE A 126 -21.36 32.19 -17.19
CA ILE A 126 -20.97 33.45 -16.54
C ILE A 126 -21.15 34.64 -17.50
N ARG A 127 -20.70 34.52 -18.75
CA ARG A 127 -20.89 35.56 -19.77
C ARG A 127 -22.37 35.84 -20.03
N ASP A 128 -23.18 34.78 -20.18
CA ASP A 128 -24.62 34.90 -20.41
C ASP A 128 -25.33 35.57 -19.21
N ALA A 129 -24.92 35.22 -17.98
CA ALA A 129 -25.42 35.84 -16.76
C ALA A 129 -25.05 37.33 -16.66
N ASP A 130 -23.84 37.72 -17.07
CA ASP A 130 -23.42 39.12 -17.08
C ASP A 130 -24.24 39.94 -18.09
N ILE A 131 -24.46 39.40 -19.30
CA ILE A 131 -25.33 40.02 -20.32
C ILE A 131 -26.76 40.21 -19.78
N LEU A 132 -27.31 39.18 -19.12
CA LEU A 132 -28.64 39.24 -18.52
C LEU A 132 -28.69 40.32 -17.42
N ASN A 133 -27.67 40.38 -16.56
CA ASN A 133 -27.58 41.37 -15.49
C ASN A 133 -27.50 42.80 -16.03
N GLN A 134 -26.69 43.03 -17.08
CA GLN A 134 -26.64 44.32 -17.76
C GLN A 134 -27.99 44.72 -18.36
N THR A 135 -28.69 43.78 -18.99
CA THR A 135 -30.03 43.99 -19.55
C THR A 135 -31.04 44.35 -18.45
N LEU A 136 -30.98 43.64 -17.33
CA LEU A 136 -31.85 43.87 -16.17
C LEU A 136 -31.59 45.24 -15.53
N LEU A 137 -30.33 45.66 -15.40
CA LEU A 137 -29.95 47.00 -14.94
C LEU A 137 -30.52 48.10 -15.86
N VAL A 138 -30.47 47.91 -17.18
CA VAL A 138 -31.08 48.86 -18.14
C VAL A 138 -32.59 48.90 -17.98
N SER A 139 -33.25 47.75 -17.83
CA SER A 139 -34.70 47.67 -17.61
C SER A 139 -35.12 48.32 -16.28
N ILE A 140 -34.37 48.12 -15.19
CA ILE A 140 -34.59 48.81 -13.92
C ILE A 140 -34.49 50.33 -14.10
N LYS A 141 -33.45 50.83 -14.78
CA LYS A 141 -33.31 52.27 -15.04
C LYS A 141 -34.49 52.83 -15.83
N LYS A 142 -35.01 52.09 -16.82
CA LYS A 142 -36.20 52.48 -17.59
C LYS A 142 -37.45 52.51 -16.69
N ALA A 143 -37.67 51.46 -15.89
CA ALA A 143 -38.80 51.40 -14.96
C ALA A 143 -38.75 52.54 -13.93
N GLN A 144 -37.57 52.85 -13.37
CA GLN A 144 -37.37 53.98 -12.47
C GLN A 144 -37.69 55.33 -13.12
N LYS A 145 -37.36 55.52 -14.41
CA LYS A 145 -37.76 56.73 -15.15
C LYS A 145 -39.28 56.82 -15.32
N ILE A 146 -39.94 55.71 -15.64
CA ILE A 146 -41.40 55.65 -15.77
C ILE A 146 -42.08 55.95 -14.43
N LEU A 147 -41.60 55.35 -13.33
CA LEU A 147 -42.13 55.60 -11.99
C LEU A 147 -42.09 57.09 -11.63
N LYS A 148 -40.97 57.77 -11.91
CA LYS A 148 -40.84 59.22 -11.71
C LYS A 148 -41.82 60.05 -12.54
N LEU A 149 -42.27 59.57 -13.70
CA LEU A 149 -43.29 60.26 -14.49
C LEU A 149 -44.66 60.18 -13.82
N PHE A 150 -45.01 59.03 -13.23
CA PHE A 150 -46.27 58.91 -12.47
C PHE A 150 -46.26 59.77 -11.21
N ASP A 151 -45.14 59.84 -10.48
CA ASP A 151 -45.00 60.68 -9.29
C ASP A 151 -45.08 62.19 -9.61
N SER A 152 -44.82 62.60 -10.86
CA SER A 152 -44.79 64.02 -11.27
C SER A 152 -45.99 64.46 -12.13
N SER A 153 -46.79 63.53 -12.65
CA SER A 153 -47.90 63.83 -13.58
C SER A 153 -49.29 63.59 -13.02
N VAL A 154 -49.43 63.00 -11.83
CA VAL A 154 -50.74 62.80 -11.19
C VAL A 154 -50.91 63.82 -10.06
N PRO A 155 -51.61 64.95 -10.28
CA PRO A 155 -52.03 65.81 -9.19
C PRO A 155 -53.15 65.11 -8.41
N THR A 156 -52.76 64.26 -7.46
CA THR A 156 -53.68 63.54 -6.57
C THR A 156 -54.63 64.49 -5.84
N GLU A 157 -54.20 65.71 -5.55
CA GLU A 157 -55.00 66.72 -4.85
C GLU A 157 -56.08 67.36 -5.71
N ASP A 158 -55.84 67.55 -7.02
CA ASP A 158 -56.82 68.20 -7.92
C ASP A 158 -57.93 67.22 -8.31
N ILE A 159 -57.60 65.96 -8.58
CA ILE A 159 -58.58 64.90 -8.88
C ILE A 159 -59.48 64.64 -7.66
N LEU A 160 -58.93 64.67 -6.43
CA LEU A 160 -59.70 64.51 -5.20
C LEU A 160 -60.63 65.70 -4.93
N LYS A 161 -60.22 66.93 -5.27
CA LYS A 161 -61.07 68.12 -5.17
C LYS A 161 -62.18 68.13 -6.21
N GLU A 162 -61.92 67.64 -7.42
CA GLU A 162 -62.89 67.61 -8.52
C GLU A 162 -63.94 66.48 -8.35
N LEU A 163 -63.58 65.39 -7.65
CA LEU A 163 -64.52 64.31 -7.26
C LEU A 163 -65.43 64.67 -6.06
N GLN A 164 -65.04 65.61 -5.21
CA GLN A 164 -65.87 66.11 -4.12
C GLN A 164 -66.90 67.14 -4.61
N ASN A 165 -67.81 66.73 -5.47
CA ASN A 165 -68.99 67.51 -5.81
C ASN A 165 -69.87 67.72 -4.54
N GLU A 166 -70.47 68.90 -4.37
CA GLU A 166 -71.32 69.26 -3.21
C GLU A 166 -72.37 68.17 -2.87
N LYS A 167 -72.89 67.50 -3.90
CA LYS A 167 -73.84 66.37 -3.79
C LYS A 167 -73.30 65.20 -2.96
N TYR A 168 -72.02 64.85 -3.09
CA TYR A 168 -71.41 63.74 -2.36
C TYR A 168 -71.17 64.10 -0.88
N LEU A 169 -70.85 65.37 -0.61
CA LEU A 169 -70.70 65.89 0.74
C LEU A 169 -72.07 65.94 1.47
N GLU A 170 -73.11 66.34 0.75
CA GLU A 170 -74.48 66.38 1.27
C GLU A 170 -75.07 64.98 1.47
N ALA A 171 -74.80 64.04 0.56
CA ALA A 171 -75.15 62.62 0.73
C ALA A 171 -74.48 62.01 1.98
N LYS A 172 -73.19 62.33 2.21
CA LYS A 172 -72.47 61.89 3.41
C LYS A 172 -73.10 62.43 4.70
N LYS A 173 -73.51 63.69 4.73
CA LYS A 173 -74.21 64.29 5.88
C LYS A 173 -75.58 63.64 6.13
N LEU A 174 -76.37 63.41 5.08
CA LEU A 174 -77.70 62.80 5.19
C LEU A 174 -77.63 61.33 5.64
N LEU A 175 -76.61 60.57 5.20
CA LEU A 175 -76.33 59.21 5.68
C LEU A 175 -75.95 59.22 7.17
N GLN A 176 -75.10 60.15 7.61
CA GLN A 176 -74.73 60.30 9.03
C GLN A 176 -75.91 60.69 9.93
N GLN A 177 -76.93 61.34 9.37
CA GLN A 177 -78.18 61.69 10.06
C GLN A 177 -79.19 60.52 10.11
N GLY A 178 -78.84 59.35 9.57
CA GLY A 178 -79.68 58.14 9.61
C GLY A 178 -80.75 58.06 8.54
N THR A 179 -80.65 58.88 7.49
CA THR A 179 -81.61 58.85 6.36
C THR A 179 -81.36 57.61 5.50
N GLU A 180 -82.42 56.91 5.07
CA GLU A 180 -82.27 55.73 4.22
C GLU A 180 -81.64 56.07 2.86
N ALA A 181 -80.76 55.20 2.37
CA ALA A 181 -80.09 55.35 1.08
C ALA A 181 -81.07 55.55 -0.09
N SER A 182 -82.27 54.97 0.00
CA SER A 182 -83.36 55.08 -0.99
C SER A 182 -83.91 56.51 -1.10
N GLU A 183 -83.98 57.26 0.02
CA GLU A 183 -84.44 58.65 0.05
C GLU A 183 -83.36 59.62 -0.43
N ILE A 184 -82.10 59.35 -0.10
CA ILE A 184 -80.95 60.17 -0.52
C ILE A 184 -80.78 60.12 -2.05
N VAL A 185 -80.96 58.94 -2.65
CA VAL A 185 -81.00 58.74 -4.10
C VAL A 185 -82.03 59.65 -4.77
N LYS A 186 -83.27 59.69 -4.24
CA LYS A 186 -84.35 60.51 -4.79
C LYS A 186 -84.10 62.01 -4.60
N LYS A 187 -83.51 62.40 -3.48
CA LYS A 187 -83.33 63.80 -3.09
C LYS A 187 -82.15 64.47 -3.80
N LEU A 188 -81.05 63.74 -3.99
CA LEU A 188 -79.83 64.27 -4.62
C LEU A 188 -79.65 63.84 -6.08
N GLY A 189 -80.52 62.95 -6.58
CA GLY A 189 -80.47 62.41 -7.94
C GLY A 189 -79.23 61.56 -8.20
N MET A 190 -78.72 60.87 -7.18
CA MET A 190 -77.55 60.00 -7.24
C MET A 190 -77.99 58.55 -7.48
N SER A 191 -77.14 57.71 -8.08
CA SER A 191 -77.44 56.29 -8.20
C SER A 191 -77.34 55.60 -6.83
N LEU A 192 -78.15 54.57 -6.62
CA LEU A 192 -78.14 53.79 -5.36
C LEU A 192 -76.77 53.19 -5.07
N SER A 193 -76.06 52.77 -6.12
CA SER A 193 -74.68 52.29 -6.07
C SER A 193 -73.70 53.33 -5.53
N GLU A 194 -73.82 54.60 -5.94
CA GLU A 194 -72.95 55.68 -5.45
C GLU A 194 -73.22 55.97 -3.97
N VAL A 195 -74.49 56.01 -3.55
CA VAL A 195 -74.86 56.27 -2.15
C VAL A 195 -74.43 55.13 -1.23
N LEU A 196 -74.58 53.89 -1.67
CA LEU A 196 -74.07 52.71 -0.93
C LEU A 196 -72.54 52.74 -0.81
N LEU A 197 -71.83 53.14 -1.86
CA LEU A 197 -70.38 53.24 -1.82
C LEU A 197 -69.94 54.30 -0.78
N ILE A 198 -70.62 55.45 -0.73
CA ILE A 198 -70.37 56.47 0.31
C ILE A 198 -70.64 55.92 1.71
N SER A 199 -71.73 55.16 1.88
CA SER A 199 -72.07 54.53 3.17
C SER A 199 -71.02 53.54 3.67
N SER A 200 -70.28 52.90 2.76
CA SER A 200 -69.23 51.94 3.10
C SER A 200 -67.92 52.59 3.56
N TYR A 201 -67.77 53.91 3.32
CA TYR A 201 -66.61 54.72 3.71
C TYR A 201 -66.96 55.83 4.74
N THR A 202 -68.18 55.82 5.30
CA THR A 202 -68.60 56.64 6.47
C THR A 202 -68.54 55.85 7.76
#